data_AF-A0A523B011-F1
#
_entry.id   AF-A0A523B011-F1
#
_cell.length_a   1.000
_cell.length_b   1.000
_cell.length_c   1.000
_cell.angle_alpha   90.00
_cell.angle_beta   90.00
_cell.angle_gamma   90.00
#
_symmetry.space_group_name_H-M   'P 1'
#
loop_
_entity.id
_entity.type
_entity.pdbx_description
1 polymer ?
#
loop_
_entity_poly.entity_id
_entity_poly.type
_entity_poly.pdbx_seq_one_letter_code
_entity_poly.pdbx_strand_id
1 'polypeptide(L)'
;MIRYDVGPGDIYAITQAAEWICYAASEIAKVANLTIHAKRLSTLAPRIKWGVKEELLELLQLEAVGRVRARTLYRHGFRSLKDIASAKPFELAELPRIGPKLAQKIIEQAQKILKLQDSGAGGI
;
A
#
# COMPACT_ATOMS: atom_id res chain seq x y z
N MET A 1 -20.89 -1.76 18.98
CA MET A 1 -21.84 -2.21 17.95
C MET A 1 -21.08 -2.29 16.63
N ILE A 2 -21.05 -3.46 15.97
CA ILE A 2 -20.46 -3.61 14.64
C ILE A 2 -21.44 -2.96 13.65
N ARG A 3 -20.98 -1.97 12.87
CA ARG A 3 -21.88 -1.10 12.06
C ARG A 3 -22.69 -1.85 10.99
N TYR A 4 -22.19 -3.00 10.53
CA TYR A 4 -22.73 -3.72 9.37
C TYR A 4 -23.09 -5.17 9.66
N ASP A 5 -23.10 -5.61 10.93
CA ASP A 5 -23.46 -6.98 11.33
C ASP A 5 -22.75 -8.09 10.52
N VAL A 6 -21.45 -7.90 10.27
CA VAL A 6 -20.60 -8.84 9.51
C VAL A 6 -19.44 -9.35 10.36
N GLY A 7 -19.12 -10.64 10.19
CA GLY A 7 -17.98 -11.26 10.84
C GLY A 7 -16.65 -10.98 10.14
N PRO A 8 -15.50 -11.21 10.81
CA PRO A 8 -14.18 -11.07 10.19
C PRO A 8 -13.97 -11.97 8.97
N GLY A 9 -14.56 -13.17 8.96
CA GLY A 9 -14.54 -14.10 7.84
C GLY A 9 -15.28 -13.56 6.62
N ASP A 10 -16.47 -12.99 6.84
CA ASP A 10 -17.27 -12.37 5.77
C ASP A 10 -16.53 -11.19 5.16
N ILE A 11 -15.94 -10.32 5.99
CA ILE A 11 -15.14 -9.19 5.52
C ILE A 11 -13.99 -9.68 4.65
N TYR A 12 -13.29 -10.74 5.06
CA TYR A 12 -12.18 -11.30 4.29
C TYR A 12 -12.66 -11.84 2.93
N ALA A 13 -13.71 -12.66 2.92
CA ALA A 13 -14.27 -13.25 1.70
C ALA A 13 -14.78 -12.18 0.72
N ILE A 14 -15.55 -11.20 1.22
CA ILE A 14 -16.06 -10.08 0.42
C ILE A 14 -14.91 -9.24 -0.14
N THR A 15 -13.89 -8.96 0.67
CA THR A 15 -12.73 -8.17 0.23
C THR A 15 -11.97 -8.88 -0.89
N GLN A 16 -11.74 -10.19 -0.78
CA GLN A 16 -11.06 -10.98 -1.81
C GLN A 16 -11.87 -11.04 -3.10
N ALA A 17 -13.18 -11.29 -3.02
CA ALA A 17 -14.05 -11.28 -4.19
C ALA A 17 -14.08 -9.91 -4.87
N ALA A 18 -14.22 -8.83 -4.09
CA ALA A 18 -14.26 -7.47 -4.61
C ALA A 18 -12.92 -7.02 -5.23
N GLU A 19 -11.78 -7.40 -4.64
CA GLU A 19 -10.45 -7.18 -5.23
C GLU A 19 -10.38 -7.82 -6.62
N TRP A 20 -10.76 -9.09 -6.74
CA TRP A 20 -10.68 -9.85 -7.98
C TRP A 20 -11.61 -9.30 -9.06
N ILE A 21 -12.88 -9.00 -8.70
CA ILE A 21 -13.84 -8.40 -9.64
C ILE A 21 -13.34 -7.03 -10.12
N CYS A 22 -12.81 -6.20 -9.22
CA CYS A 22 -12.29 -4.88 -9.58
C CYS A 22 -11.07 -4.99 -10.52
N TYR A 23 -10.18 -5.95 -10.26
CA TYR A 23 -9.04 -6.22 -11.14
C TYR A 23 -9.50 -6.71 -12.52
N ALA A 24 -10.40 -7.70 -12.58
CA ALA A 24 -10.93 -8.23 -13.84
C ALA A 24 -11.64 -7.14 -14.66
N ALA A 25 -12.45 -6.29 -14.01
CA ALA A 25 -13.07 -5.14 -14.64
C ALA A 25 -12.04 -4.15 -15.20
N SER A 26 -10.89 -3.98 -14.52
CA SER A 26 -9.80 -3.13 -15.01
C SER A 26 -9.19 -3.69 -16.30
N GLU A 27 -9.01 -5.01 -16.41
CA GLU A 27 -8.47 -5.67 -17.61
C GLU A 27 -9.46 -5.60 -18.78
N ILE A 28 -10.75 -5.83 -18.52
CA ILE A 28 -11.81 -5.67 -19.52
C ILE A 28 -11.84 -4.22 -20.03
N ALA A 29 -11.76 -3.24 -19.13
CA ALA A 29 -11.74 -1.83 -19.50
C ALA A 29 -10.52 -1.46 -20.36
N LYS A 30 -9.35 -2.09 -20.15
CA LYS A 30 -8.17 -1.91 -21.02
C LYS A 30 -8.46 -2.41 -22.44
N VAL A 31 -9.00 -3.63 -22.56
CA VAL A 31 -9.31 -4.25 -23.87
C VAL A 31 -10.41 -3.48 -24.60
N ALA A 32 -11.38 -2.91 -23.86
CA ALA A 32 -12.45 -2.08 -24.40
C ALA A 32 -12.01 -0.63 -24.72
N ASN A 33 -10.72 -0.30 -24.62
CA ASN A 33 -10.17 1.05 -24.81
C ASN A 33 -10.76 2.12 -23.86
N LEU A 34 -11.30 1.72 -22.71
CA LEU A 34 -11.82 2.60 -21.65
C LEU A 34 -10.70 2.99 -20.68
N THR A 35 -9.67 3.67 -21.19
CA THR A 35 -8.40 3.92 -20.49
C THR A 35 -8.54 4.62 -19.12
N ILE A 36 -9.44 5.61 -19.01
CA ILE A 36 -9.71 6.31 -17.73
C ILE A 36 -10.29 5.35 -16.69
N HIS A 37 -11.24 4.49 -17.10
CA HIS A 37 -11.86 3.51 -16.20
C HIS A 37 -10.86 2.43 -15.79
N ALA A 38 -10.07 1.93 -16.75
CA ALA A 38 -9.00 0.98 -16.49
C ALA A 38 -8.03 1.50 -15.41
N LYS A 39 -7.57 2.75 -15.53
CA LYS A 39 -6.68 3.37 -14.54
C LYS A 39 -7.34 3.52 -13.16
N ARG A 40 -8.60 3.98 -13.11
CA ARG A 40 -9.33 4.12 -11.83
C ARG A 40 -9.53 2.76 -11.14
N LEU A 41 -9.87 1.73 -11.89
CA LEU A 41 -10.08 0.37 -11.37
C LEU A 41 -8.78 -0.29 -10.92
N SER A 42 -7.68 -0.10 -11.67
CA SER A 42 -6.36 -0.63 -11.29
C SER A 42 -5.82 0.00 -10.01
N THR A 43 -6.14 1.27 -9.73
CA THR A 43 -5.85 1.92 -8.44
C THR A 43 -6.81 1.51 -7.34
N LEU A 44 -8.06 1.17 -7.66
CA LEU A 44 -9.07 0.78 -6.68
C LEU A 44 -8.86 -0.64 -6.13
N ALA A 45 -8.47 -1.60 -6.98
CA ALA A 45 -8.23 -2.99 -6.56
C ALA A 45 -7.27 -3.13 -5.35
N PRO A 46 -6.06 -2.52 -5.34
CA PRO A 46 -5.18 -2.59 -4.17
C PRO A 46 -5.75 -1.85 -2.95
N ARG A 47 -6.58 -0.81 -3.15
CA ARG A 47 -7.25 -0.12 -2.04
C ARG A 47 -8.31 -1.01 -1.37
N ILE A 48 -9.04 -1.81 -2.16
CA ILE A 48 -9.96 -2.83 -1.65
C ILE A 48 -9.18 -3.86 -0.84
N LYS A 49 -8.15 -4.48 -1.46
CA LYS A 49 -7.31 -5.51 -0.84
C LYS A 49 -6.82 -5.14 0.56
N TRP A 50 -6.25 -3.94 0.68
CA TRP A 50 -5.60 -3.51 1.90
C TRP A 50 -6.51 -2.68 2.82
N GLY A 51 -7.71 -2.29 2.35
CA GLY A 51 -8.63 -1.42 3.09
C GLY A 51 -8.02 -0.05 3.37
N VAL A 52 -7.38 0.56 2.38
CA VAL A 52 -6.70 1.85 2.52
C VAL A 52 -7.18 2.90 1.52
N LYS A 53 -6.87 4.15 1.82
CA LYS A 53 -6.97 5.23 0.84
C LYS A 53 -5.74 5.24 -0.06
N GLU A 54 -5.85 5.92 -1.19
CA GLU A 54 -4.84 5.96 -2.24
C GLU A 54 -3.49 6.50 -1.75
N GLU A 55 -3.50 7.49 -0.84
CA GLU A 55 -2.26 8.09 -0.33
C GLU A 55 -1.36 7.14 0.47
N LEU A 56 -1.87 5.95 0.82
CA LEU A 56 -1.10 4.93 1.55
C LEU A 56 -0.54 3.83 0.65
N LEU A 57 -0.93 3.78 -0.63
CA LEU A 57 -0.57 2.66 -1.51
C LEU A 57 0.95 2.52 -1.66
N GLU A 58 1.67 3.63 -1.69
CA GLU A 58 3.13 3.62 -1.78
C GLU A 58 3.78 2.93 -0.57
N LEU A 59 3.30 3.21 0.63
CA LEU A 59 3.83 2.65 1.89
C LEU A 59 3.55 1.16 2.04
N LEU A 60 2.53 0.64 1.37
CA LEU A 60 2.16 -0.78 1.40
C LEU A 60 3.10 -1.67 0.58
N GLN A 61 4.03 -1.09 -0.18
CA GLN A 61 5.11 -1.84 -0.82
C GLN A 61 6.12 -2.40 0.19
N LEU A 62 6.15 -1.83 1.41
CA LEU A 62 7.01 -2.28 2.48
C LEU A 62 6.41 -3.50 3.18
N GLU A 63 7.20 -4.55 3.29
CA GLU A 63 6.79 -5.77 3.97
C GLU A 63 6.52 -5.48 5.45
N ALA A 64 5.53 -6.15 6.03
CA ALA A 64 5.07 -5.91 7.40
C ALA A 64 4.49 -4.51 7.65
N VAL A 65 4.31 -3.66 6.62
CA VAL A 65 3.54 -2.42 6.69
C VAL A 65 2.15 -2.66 6.14
N GLY A 66 1.21 -2.99 7.03
CA GLY A 66 -0.22 -3.06 6.70
C GLY A 66 -0.94 -1.72 6.93
N ARG A 67 -2.27 -1.70 6.75
CA ARG A 67 -3.13 -0.51 6.89
C ARG A 67 -2.88 0.36 8.13
N VAL A 68 -2.64 -0.25 9.28
CA VAL A 68 -2.45 0.46 10.55
C VAL A 68 -1.10 1.17 10.57
N ARG A 69 -0.02 0.47 10.23
CA ARG A 69 1.35 1.01 10.22
C ARG A 69 1.53 2.05 9.12
N ALA A 70 0.98 1.80 7.92
CA ALA A 70 0.96 2.79 6.84
C ALA A 70 0.28 4.09 7.29
N ARG A 71 -0.85 3.99 8.02
CA ARG A 71 -1.54 5.17 8.56
C ARG A 71 -0.73 5.89 9.64
N THR A 72 -0.03 5.15 10.51
CA THR A 72 0.87 5.74 11.51
C THR A 72 1.99 6.52 10.83
N LEU A 73 2.73 5.89 9.90
CA LEU A 73 3.81 6.53 9.14
C LEU A 73 3.34 7.82 8.48
N TYR A 74 2.23 7.76 7.74
CA TYR A 74 1.68 8.91 7.03
C TYR A 74 1.32 10.09 7.95
N ARG A 75 0.75 9.79 9.14
CA ARG A 75 0.38 10.82 10.13
C ARG A 75 1.60 11.50 10.76
N HIS A 76 2.71 10.78 10.86
CA HIS A 76 3.97 11.31 11.40
C HIS A 76 4.89 11.91 10.33
N GLY A 77 4.40 12.11 9.10
CA GLY A 77 5.14 12.82 8.05
C GLY A 77 5.87 11.92 7.05
N PHE A 78 5.94 10.60 7.30
CA PHE A 78 6.53 9.64 6.37
C PHE A 78 5.49 9.22 5.31
N ARG A 79 5.44 9.94 4.19
CA ARG A 79 4.37 9.78 3.18
C ARG A 79 4.84 9.01 1.95
N SER A 80 6.14 8.95 1.70
CA SER A 80 6.74 8.29 0.54
C SER A 80 7.83 7.30 0.96
N LEU A 81 8.26 6.45 0.02
CA LEU A 81 9.43 5.59 0.22
C LEU A 81 10.71 6.43 0.42
N LYS A 82 10.78 7.62 -0.18
CA LYS A 82 11.92 8.54 -0.01
C LYS A 82 12.02 9.06 1.42
N ASP A 83 10.89 9.42 2.02
CA ASP A 83 10.85 9.87 3.42
C ASP A 83 11.29 8.76 4.37
N ILE A 84 10.91 7.51 4.08
CA ILE A 84 11.31 6.35 4.90
C ILE A 84 12.78 6.01 4.70
N ALA A 85 13.29 6.11 3.47
CA ALA A 85 14.68 5.80 3.15
C ALA A 85 15.68 6.80 3.78
N SER A 86 15.26 8.05 3.98
CA SER A 86 16.06 9.13 4.59
C SER A 86 15.85 9.29 6.10
N ALA A 87 14.82 8.64 6.66
CA ALA A 87 14.51 8.67 8.09
C ALA A 87 15.63 8.04 8.94
N LYS A 88 15.80 8.54 10.16
CA LYS A 88 16.68 7.89 11.14
C LYS A 88 15.95 6.68 11.76
N PRO A 89 16.64 5.55 12.02
CA PRO A 89 16.02 4.38 12.65
C PRO A 89 15.31 4.68 13.97
N PHE A 90 15.84 5.62 14.76
CA PHE A 90 15.25 6.03 16.03
C PHE A 90 13.88 6.72 15.85
N GLU A 91 13.76 7.63 14.87
CA GLU A 91 12.51 8.37 14.60
C GLU A 91 11.35 7.42 14.24
N LEU A 92 11.65 6.37 13.48
CA LEU A 92 10.68 5.33 13.12
C LEU A 92 10.40 4.37 14.28
N ALA A 93 11.39 4.09 15.14
CA ALA A 93 11.26 3.18 16.28
C ALA A 93 10.46 3.78 17.45
N GLU A 94 10.35 5.11 17.54
CA GLU A 94 9.47 5.78 18.50
C GLU A 94 7.99 5.72 18.08
N LEU A 95 7.69 5.38 16.82
CA LEU A 95 6.32 5.37 16.34
C LEU A 95 5.51 4.20 16.92
N PRO A 96 4.22 4.43 17.24
CA PRO A 96 3.34 3.37 17.73
C PRO A 96 3.31 2.18 16.78
N ARG A 97 3.57 0.98 17.32
CA ARG A 97 3.56 -0.32 16.61
C ARG A 97 4.74 -0.54 15.64
N ILE A 98 5.75 0.33 15.67
CA ILE A 98 7.00 0.18 14.91
C ILE A 98 8.14 0.12 15.92
N GLY A 99 8.70 -1.08 16.12
CA GLY A 99 9.87 -1.26 16.98
C GLY A 99 11.20 -1.10 16.23
N PRO A 100 12.34 -1.08 16.93
CA PRO A 100 13.66 -0.81 16.33
C PRO A 100 14.05 -1.79 15.22
N LYS A 101 13.76 -3.09 15.40
CA LYS A 101 14.01 -4.10 14.37
C LYS A 101 13.19 -3.86 13.10
N LEU A 102 11.93 -3.45 13.27
CA LEU A 102 11.05 -3.18 12.13
C LEU A 102 11.45 -1.88 11.43
N ALA A 103 11.78 -0.83 12.20
CA ALA A 103 12.27 0.44 11.68
C ALA A 103 13.48 0.24 10.75
N GLN A 104 14.47 -0.54 11.20
CA GLN A 104 15.63 -0.86 10.37
C GLN A 104 15.23 -1.61 9.09
N LYS A 105 14.39 -2.65 9.21
CA LYS A 105 13.92 -3.45 8.07
C LYS A 105 13.18 -2.60 7.02
N ILE A 106 12.30 -1.69 7.44
CA ILE A 106 11.51 -0.87 6.49
C ILE A 106 12.37 0.18 5.79
N ILE A 107 13.39 0.75 6.46
CA ILE A 107 14.35 1.69 5.85
C ILE A 107 15.15 0.96 4.76
N GLU A 108 15.71 -0.20 5.09
CA GLU A 108 16.49 -1.01 4.15
C GLU A 108 15.66 -1.42 2.93
N GLN A 109 14.41 -1.82 3.15
CA GLN A 109 13.48 -2.13 2.05
C GLN A 109 13.18 -0.91 1.19
N ALA A 110 12.89 0.25 1.80
CA ALA A 110 12.64 1.48 1.06
C ALA A 110 13.84 1.88 0.18
N GLN A 111 15.06 1.82 0.73
CA GLN A 111 16.29 2.09 -0.01
C GLN A 111 16.50 1.10 -1.16
N LYS A 112 16.22 -0.19 -0.95
CA LYS A 112 16.33 -1.21 -2.00
C LYS A 112 15.33 -0.97 -3.13
N ILE A 113 14.07 -0.65 -2.80
CA ILE A 113 13.03 -0.38 -3.79
C ILE A 113 13.39 0.85 -4.63
N LEU A 114 13.85 1.93 -3.98
CA LEU A 114 14.26 3.15 -4.69
C LEU A 114 15.45 2.88 -5.64
N LYS A 115 16.48 2.16 -5.19
CA LYS A 115 17.61 1.78 -6.06
C LYS A 115 17.17 0.99 -7.29
N LEU A 116 16.19 0.08 -7.14
CA LEU A 116 15.64 -0.69 -8.26
C LEU A 116 14.85 0.20 -9.22
N GLN A 117 14.10 1.18 -8.72
CA GLN A 117 13.39 2.16 -9.54
C GLN A 117 14.35 3.05 -10.32
N ASP A 118 15.42 3.52 -9.69
CA ASP A 118 16.45 4.34 -10.35
C ASP A 118 17.22 3.54 -11.41
N SER A 119 17.44 2.24 -11.19
CA SER A 119 18.09 1.35 -12.18
C SER A 119 17.17 0.97 -13.35
N GLY A 120 15.85 0.98 -13.14
CA GLY A 120 14.84 0.69 -14.16
C GLY A 120 14.40 1.90 -14.99
N ALA A 121 14.73 3.12 -14.56
CA ALA A 121 14.40 4.36 -15.25
C ALA A 121 15.32 4.69 -16.45
N GLY A 122 16.24 3.79 -16.82
CA GLY A 122 17.11 3.89 -18.00
C GLY A 122 16.62 3.12 -19.23
N GLY A 123 15.36 2.64 -19.25
CA GLY A 123 14.83 1.80 -20.31
C GLY A 123 13.44 2.21 -20.77
N ILE A 124 13.35 3.35 -21.44
CA ILE A 124 12.57 3.63 -22.67
C ILE A 124 13.11 4.90 -23.31
#